data_AF-A0A1S4C170-F1
#
_entry.id   AF-A0A1S4C170-F1
#
_cell.length_a   1.000
_cell.length_b   1.000
_cell.length_c   1.000
_cell.angle_alpha   90.00
_cell.angle_beta   90.00
_cell.angle_gamma   90.00
#
_symmetry.space_group_name_H-M   'P 1'
#
loop_
_entity.id
_entity.type
_entity.pdbx_description
1 polymer ?
#
loop_
_entity_poly.entity_id
_entity_poly.type
_entity_poly.pdbx_seq_one_letter_code
_entity_poly.pdbx_strand_id
1 'polypeptide(L)'
;MEGDHFFDFDDWRNFLVYWKGDFQYKETIKSFLSNSQWKKLRESIFGNFFRLQSVKFSGKLMHCVLLSEIVSNEPDSMTFKVLDRDIKFTRDAFHIITGLKSYLSLDMKGLNEKENRLLRVYFPGKDKIELADLYSFISSRPHGTTSSFAGSDDDALKLATLYFVESVLMGKRKNRNVSEQIMKIVDDDALCASFNWGSLAYETLLKSLKSCLKSNENDVQKEKEKEKDIDSYTLVGFPFAFCVWIMEVLPIFQEKQFVNFKEVGYPRMLCYSEMKSPQFDALCRKYFHNKKVFKLIEVSPFIPMEEEEDTKPLCVEESQDRGSRSSSTQFDEG
;
A
#
# COMPACT_ATOMS: atom_id res chain seq x y z
N MET A 1 -9.34 5.70 -29.29
CA MET A 1 -8.31 5.32 -30.28
C MET A 1 -7.46 4.27 -29.59
N GLU A 2 -7.49 3.04 -30.09
CA GLU A 2 -6.61 1.96 -29.64
C GLU A 2 -5.26 2.12 -30.33
N GLY A 3 -4.19 2.15 -29.54
CA GLY A 3 -2.81 2.30 -30.00
C GLY A 3 -1.90 2.58 -28.81
N ASP A 4 -0.71 1.99 -28.84
CA ASP A 4 0.34 2.26 -27.85
C ASP A 4 0.74 3.73 -27.95
N HIS A 5 0.20 4.56 -27.06
CA HIS A 5 0.61 5.95 -26.92
C HIS A 5 1.70 6.03 -25.84
N PHE A 6 2.84 6.59 -26.20
CA PHE A 6 3.93 6.94 -25.28
C PHE A 6 4.15 8.46 -25.33
N PHE A 7 4.56 9.06 -24.22
CA PHE A 7 5.01 10.45 -24.23
C PHE A 7 6.35 10.52 -24.96
N ASP A 8 6.47 11.41 -25.96
CA ASP A 8 7.77 11.71 -26.52
C ASP A 8 8.65 12.34 -25.42
N PHE A 9 9.94 12.02 -25.41
CA PHE A 9 10.88 12.58 -24.43
C PHE A 9 10.94 14.11 -24.49
N ASP A 10 10.69 14.69 -25.67
CA ASP A 10 10.63 16.14 -25.84
C ASP A 10 9.37 16.77 -25.20
N ASP A 11 8.36 15.96 -24.87
CA ASP A 11 7.15 16.36 -24.14
C ASP A 11 7.26 16.19 -22.62
N TRP A 12 8.41 15.72 -22.12
CA TRP A 12 8.62 15.51 -20.68
C TRP A 12 8.69 16.84 -19.93
N ARG A 13 7.63 17.17 -19.20
CA ARG A 13 7.55 18.37 -18.35
C ARG A 13 7.92 18.05 -16.91
N ASN A 14 8.42 19.05 -16.19
CA ASN A 14 8.71 18.91 -14.77
C ASN A 14 7.42 19.08 -13.95
N PHE A 15 6.92 18.01 -13.33
CA PHE A 15 5.82 18.09 -12.37
C PHE A 15 6.30 17.97 -10.92
N LEU A 16 5.66 18.72 -10.02
CA LEU A 16 5.73 18.46 -8.60
C LEU A 16 4.79 17.31 -8.24
N VAL A 17 5.36 16.23 -7.73
CA VAL A 17 4.60 15.04 -7.30
C VAL A 17 4.48 15.02 -5.79
N TYR A 18 3.25 14.99 -5.31
CA TYR A 18 2.94 14.92 -3.89
C TYR A 18 2.35 13.58 -3.50
N TRP A 19 2.62 13.14 -2.27
CA TRP A 19 1.80 12.19 -1.55
C TRP A 19 1.37 12.88 -0.27
N LYS A 20 0.07 12.83 0.03
CA LYS A 20 -0.53 13.56 1.15
C LYS A 20 -0.90 12.63 2.31
N GLY A 21 -0.46 11.38 2.26
CA GLY A 21 -0.53 10.49 3.40
C GLY A 21 0.37 10.96 4.55
N ASP A 22 0.21 10.33 5.71
CA ASP A 22 0.93 10.74 6.91
C ASP A 22 2.34 10.15 6.95
N PHE A 23 3.35 11.01 6.86
CA PHE A 23 4.76 10.65 7.02
C PHE A 23 5.15 10.37 8.48
N GLN A 24 4.36 10.86 9.45
CA GLN A 24 4.60 10.78 10.89
C GLN A 24 3.62 9.84 11.60
N TYR A 25 2.98 8.94 10.86
CA TYR A 25 1.92 8.08 11.38
C TYR A 25 2.38 7.22 12.56
N LYS A 26 3.66 6.83 12.60
CA LYS A 26 4.19 6.01 13.70
C LYS A 26 4.23 6.79 14.99
N GLU A 27 4.71 8.03 14.95
CA GLU A 27 4.76 8.92 16.10
C GLU A 27 3.34 9.23 16.58
N THR A 28 2.45 9.58 15.65
CA THR A 28 1.03 9.84 15.93
C THR A 28 0.38 8.63 16.63
N ILE A 29 0.47 7.44 16.05
CA ILE A 29 -0.16 6.23 16.60
C ILE A 29 0.50 5.79 17.91
N LYS A 30 1.84 5.81 17.99
CA LYS A 30 2.57 5.42 19.19
C LYS A 30 2.26 6.33 20.38
N SER A 31 2.00 7.62 20.13
CA SER A 31 1.60 8.55 21.20
C SER A 31 0.22 8.24 21.76
N PHE A 32 -0.68 7.66 20.95
CA PHE A 32 -2.05 7.34 21.32
C PHE A 32 -2.18 5.96 22.00
N LEU A 33 -1.34 4.99 21.62
CA LEU A 33 -1.41 3.63 22.12
C LEU A 33 -0.55 3.41 23.37
N SER A 34 -0.99 2.49 24.23
CA SER A 34 -0.15 1.91 25.27
C SER A 34 0.97 1.04 24.69
N ASN A 35 1.97 0.67 25.51
CA ASN A 35 3.05 -0.21 25.06
C ASN A 35 2.54 -1.60 24.64
N SER A 36 1.52 -2.14 25.31
CA SER A 36 0.95 -3.45 24.98
C SER A 36 0.15 -3.39 23.67
N GLN A 37 -0.63 -2.33 23.48
CA GLN A 37 -1.35 -2.07 22.24
C GLN A 37 -0.38 -1.85 21.06
N TRP A 38 0.65 -1.02 21.25
CA TRP A 38 1.68 -0.80 20.24
C TRP A 38 2.38 -2.11 19.83
N LYS A 39 2.66 -2.99 20.79
CA LYS A 39 3.21 -4.32 20.51
C LYS A 39 2.25 -5.15 19.65
N LYS A 40 0.96 -5.25 20.04
CA LYS A 40 -0.07 -5.97 19.27
C LYS A 40 -0.18 -5.47 17.84
N LEU A 41 -0.19 -4.14 17.64
CA LEU A 41 -0.24 -3.56 16.29
C LEU A 41 0.98 -3.93 15.44
N ARG A 42 2.18 -3.97 16.05
CA ARG A 42 3.42 -4.39 15.37
C ARG A 42 3.49 -5.89 15.07
N GLU A 43 2.71 -6.70 15.77
CA GLU A 43 2.58 -8.14 15.55
C GLU A 43 1.42 -8.48 14.58
N SER A 44 0.60 -7.49 14.20
CA SER A 44 -0.47 -7.64 13.22
C SER A 44 0.05 -7.77 11.78
N ILE A 45 -0.86 -8.02 10.83
CA ILE A 45 -0.60 -8.01 9.38
C ILE A 45 0.03 -6.71 8.86
N PHE A 46 -0.12 -5.59 9.59
CA PHE A 46 0.48 -4.30 9.24
C PHE A 46 1.85 -4.09 9.89
N GLY A 47 2.36 -5.05 10.65
CA GLY A 47 3.58 -4.93 11.44
C GLY A 47 4.80 -4.45 10.66
N ASN A 48 4.92 -4.86 9.40
CA ASN A 48 6.02 -4.45 8.52
C ASN A 48 6.04 -2.94 8.26
N PHE A 49 4.89 -2.27 8.19
CA PHE A 49 4.85 -0.82 8.02
C PHE A 49 5.43 -0.11 9.25
N PHE A 50 5.11 -0.58 10.45
CA PHE A 50 5.66 -0.06 11.70
C PHE A 50 7.13 -0.43 11.95
N ARG A 51 7.69 -1.36 11.17
CA ARG A 51 9.12 -1.70 11.15
C ARG A 51 9.93 -0.85 10.17
N LEU A 52 9.29 -0.21 9.18
CA LEU A 52 9.97 0.73 8.29
C LEU A 52 10.72 1.78 9.11
N GLN A 53 11.81 2.34 8.58
CA GLN A 53 12.46 3.48 9.22
C GLN A 53 11.70 4.77 8.92
N SER A 54 11.46 5.07 7.64
CA SER A 54 10.67 6.22 7.20
C SER A 54 9.99 5.92 5.88
N VAL A 55 8.76 6.40 5.70
CA VAL A 55 8.15 6.44 4.37
C VAL A 55 8.68 7.71 3.69
N LYS A 56 9.47 7.58 2.64
CA LYS A 56 9.93 8.70 1.80
C LYS A 56 9.95 8.23 0.37
N PHE A 57 9.53 9.05 -0.57
CA PHE A 57 9.47 8.65 -1.98
C PHE A 57 10.11 9.74 -2.85
N SER A 58 10.65 9.33 -3.99
CA SER A 58 11.23 10.25 -4.98
C SER A 58 10.20 10.56 -6.05
N GLY A 59 9.42 11.62 -5.83
CA GLY A 59 8.34 11.99 -6.74
C GLY A 59 8.80 12.31 -8.16
N LYS A 60 9.95 12.97 -8.30
CA LYS A 60 10.56 13.24 -9.61
C LYS A 60 10.97 11.96 -10.34
N LEU A 61 11.52 10.98 -9.62
CA LEU A 61 11.87 9.69 -10.20
C LEU A 61 10.62 8.92 -10.65
N MET A 62 9.59 8.87 -9.81
CA MET A 62 8.31 8.26 -10.18
C MET A 62 7.74 8.92 -11.43
N HIS A 63 7.79 10.25 -11.50
CA HIS A 63 7.29 10.99 -12.65
C HIS A 63 8.03 10.63 -13.94
N CYS A 64 9.37 10.57 -13.91
CA CYS A 64 10.16 10.14 -15.08
C CYS A 64 9.75 8.74 -15.55
N VAL A 65 9.53 7.80 -14.62
CA VAL A 65 9.08 6.45 -15.01
C VAL A 65 7.64 6.47 -15.54
N LEU A 66 6.73 7.22 -14.93
CA LEU A 66 5.35 7.36 -15.40
C LEU A 66 5.26 7.94 -16.81
N LEU A 67 6.15 8.88 -17.17
CA LEU A 67 6.22 9.42 -18.53
C LEU A 67 6.66 8.38 -19.58
N SER A 68 7.21 7.25 -19.14
CA SER A 68 7.54 6.12 -20.02
C SER A 68 6.45 5.03 -20.07
N GLU A 69 5.25 5.29 -19.55
CA GLU A 69 4.13 4.35 -19.60
C GLU A 69 3.77 3.96 -21.04
N ILE A 70 3.60 2.66 -21.28
CA ILE A 70 2.94 2.12 -22.46
C ILE A 70 1.47 1.96 -22.11
N VAL A 71 0.65 2.92 -22.57
CA VAL A 71 -0.77 2.93 -22.24
C VAL A 71 -1.47 1.73 -22.88
N SER A 72 -1.97 0.83 -22.04
CA SER A 72 -2.68 -0.38 -22.46
C SER A 72 -4.01 -0.54 -21.71
N ASN A 73 -4.88 -1.42 -22.22
CA ASN A 73 -6.16 -1.75 -21.59
C ASN A 73 -6.03 -2.76 -20.44
N GLU A 74 -4.80 -3.14 -20.04
CA GLU A 74 -4.62 -4.06 -18.93
C GLU A 74 -5.13 -3.46 -17.62
N PRO A 75 -6.11 -4.09 -16.94
CA PRO A 75 -6.72 -3.49 -15.76
C PRO A 75 -5.78 -3.52 -14.56
N ASP A 76 -4.99 -4.59 -14.40
CA ASP A 76 -4.31 -4.93 -13.15
C ASP A 76 -2.79 -4.74 -13.15
N SER A 77 -2.26 -4.00 -14.12
CA SER A 77 -0.83 -3.71 -14.22
C SER A 77 -0.58 -2.36 -14.89
N MET A 78 0.67 -1.91 -14.86
CA MET A 78 1.20 -0.86 -15.75
C MET A 78 2.51 -1.32 -16.36
N THR A 79 2.64 -1.13 -17.67
CA THR A 79 3.86 -1.43 -18.43
C THR A 79 4.56 -0.11 -18.76
N PHE A 80 5.88 -0.09 -18.67
CA PHE A 80 6.71 1.08 -18.96
C PHE A 80 7.84 0.67 -19.89
N LYS A 81 8.14 1.53 -20.87
CA LYS A 81 9.26 1.35 -21.79
C LYS A 81 10.46 2.14 -21.30
N VAL A 82 11.31 1.48 -20.53
CA VAL A 82 12.51 2.08 -19.96
C VAL A 82 13.73 1.40 -20.55
N LEU A 83 14.62 2.16 -21.19
CA LEU A 83 15.90 1.64 -21.72
C LEU A 83 15.71 0.58 -22.83
N ASP A 84 14.74 0.81 -23.72
CA ASP A 84 14.31 -0.14 -24.77
C ASP A 84 13.84 -1.50 -24.23
N ARG A 85 13.50 -1.57 -22.93
CA ARG A 85 12.96 -2.75 -22.27
C ARG A 85 11.61 -2.44 -21.67
N ASP A 86 10.72 -3.43 -21.74
CA ASP A 86 9.41 -3.35 -21.13
C ASP A 86 9.52 -3.86 -19.68
N ILE A 87 9.24 -2.97 -18.73
CA ILE A 87 9.15 -3.30 -17.31
C ILE A 87 7.70 -3.16 -16.87
N LYS A 88 7.27 -4.03 -15.96
CA LYS A 88 5.87 -4.10 -15.56
C LYS A 88 5.73 -4.01 -14.06
N PHE A 89 4.92 -3.06 -13.60
CA PHE A 89 4.49 -2.99 -12.22
C PHE A 89 3.21 -3.79 -12.07
N THR A 90 3.24 -4.82 -11.21
CA THR A 90 2.18 -5.80 -11.04
C THR A 90 1.73 -5.89 -9.58
N ARG A 91 0.60 -6.55 -9.36
CA ARG A 91 0.10 -6.89 -8.03
C ARG A 91 1.11 -7.72 -7.23
N ASP A 92 1.77 -8.68 -7.86
CA ASP A 92 2.80 -9.52 -7.22
C ASP A 92 4.01 -8.70 -6.80
N ALA A 93 4.43 -7.74 -7.62
CA ALA A 93 5.50 -6.81 -7.25
C ALA A 93 5.12 -6.00 -6.01
N PHE A 94 3.89 -5.49 -5.96
CA PHE A 94 3.37 -4.81 -4.77
C PHE A 94 3.32 -5.73 -3.54
N HIS A 95 2.88 -6.98 -3.71
CA HIS A 95 2.85 -7.98 -2.65
C HIS A 95 4.25 -8.24 -2.06
N ILE A 96 5.24 -8.53 -2.91
CA ILE A 96 6.60 -8.85 -2.48
C ILE A 96 7.29 -7.66 -1.80
N ILE A 97 7.03 -6.46 -2.31
CA ILE A 97 7.59 -5.23 -1.75
C ILE A 97 6.98 -4.92 -0.39
N THR A 98 5.67 -5.01 -0.23
CA THR A 98 4.97 -4.57 0.99
C THR A 98 4.82 -5.67 2.03
N GLY A 99 4.85 -6.93 1.62
CA GLY A 99 4.47 -8.08 2.43
C GLY A 99 2.97 -8.22 2.67
N LEU A 100 2.13 -7.38 2.05
CA LEU A 100 0.68 -7.51 2.14
C LEU A 100 0.18 -8.48 1.07
N LYS A 101 -0.40 -9.61 1.48
CA LYS A 101 -1.04 -10.57 0.58
C LYS A 101 -2.07 -9.84 -0.30
N SER A 102 -1.95 -10.04 -1.61
CA SER A 102 -2.75 -9.35 -2.64
C SER A 102 -3.31 -10.38 -3.62
N TYR A 103 -4.62 -10.64 -3.55
CA TYR A 103 -5.31 -11.59 -4.46
C TYR A 103 -6.31 -10.87 -5.39
N LEU A 104 -6.68 -11.49 -6.50
CA LEU A 104 -7.56 -10.90 -7.52
C LEU A 104 -8.96 -10.49 -7.03
N SER A 105 -9.45 -11.02 -5.90
CA SER A 105 -10.79 -10.72 -5.39
C SER A 105 -10.77 -9.86 -4.11
N LEU A 106 -11.62 -8.84 -4.11
CA LEU A 106 -12.03 -8.09 -2.92
C LEU A 106 -13.49 -8.43 -2.65
N ASP A 107 -13.75 -9.10 -1.53
CA ASP A 107 -15.12 -9.31 -1.08
C ASP A 107 -15.52 -8.24 -0.07
N MET A 108 -16.45 -7.39 -0.49
CA MET A 108 -17.04 -6.31 0.31
C MET A 108 -18.52 -6.56 0.57
N LYS A 109 -19.04 -7.74 0.22
CA LYS A 109 -20.46 -8.08 0.37
C LYS A 109 -20.84 -8.18 1.86
N GLY A 110 -22.09 -7.88 2.18
CA GLY A 110 -22.61 -7.92 3.55
C GLY A 110 -22.17 -6.76 4.45
N LEU A 111 -21.21 -5.91 4.04
CA LEU A 111 -20.81 -4.72 4.81
C LEU A 111 -21.93 -3.69 4.93
N ASN A 112 -22.89 -3.67 4.01
CA ASN A 112 -23.99 -2.68 4.03
C ASN A 112 -24.93 -2.89 5.23
N GLU A 113 -25.03 -4.12 5.74
CA GLU A 113 -25.91 -4.49 6.85
C GLU A 113 -25.26 -4.28 8.22
N LYS A 114 -23.93 -4.15 8.28
CA LYS A 114 -23.20 -3.87 9.53
C LYS A 114 -23.29 -2.38 9.87
N GLU A 115 -23.56 -2.06 11.13
CA GLU A 115 -23.49 -0.68 11.64
C GLU A 115 -22.05 -0.22 11.88
N ASN A 116 -21.76 1.07 11.71
CA ASN A 116 -20.47 1.66 12.09
C ASN A 116 -20.46 2.00 13.59
N ARG A 117 -20.21 1.00 14.45
CA ARG A 117 -20.17 1.21 15.91
C ARG A 117 -19.10 2.22 16.32
N LEU A 118 -17.89 2.15 15.75
CA LEU A 118 -16.80 3.11 16.04
C LEU A 118 -17.23 4.57 15.78
N LEU A 119 -17.91 4.83 14.66
CA LEU A 119 -18.46 6.15 14.35
C LEU A 119 -19.47 6.59 15.41
N ARG A 120 -20.46 5.74 15.71
CA ARG A 120 -21.53 6.05 16.68
C ARG A 120 -20.98 6.33 18.08
N VAL A 121 -20.01 5.54 18.53
CA VAL A 121 -19.47 5.61 19.90
C VAL A 121 -18.51 6.79 20.06
N TYR A 122 -17.59 6.99 19.11
CA TYR A 122 -16.49 7.95 19.28
C TYR A 122 -16.69 9.28 18.56
N PHE A 123 -17.66 9.35 17.65
CA PHE A 123 -18.00 10.57 16.91
C PHE A 123 -19.53 10.79 16.91
N PRO A 124 -20.16 10.89 18.10
CA PRO A 124 -21.61 11.03 18.20
C PRO A 124 -22.09 12.30 17.49
N GLY A 125 -23.22 12.18 16.78
CA GLY A 125 -23.82 13.29 16.02
C GLY A 125 -23.18 13.57 14.66
N LYS A 126 -22.21 12.75 14.22
CA LYS A 126 -21.67 12.81 12.86
C LYS A 126 -22.09 11.59 12.04
N ASP A 127 -22.65 11.83 10.86
CA ASP A 127 -22.96 10.77 9.89
C ASP A 127 -21.70 10.28 9.17
N LYS A 128 -20.67 11.12 9.09
CA LYS A 128 -19.37 10.82 8.48
C LYS A 128 -18.30 11.69 9.12
N ILE A 129 -17.06 11.20 9.10
CA ILE A 129 -15.89 11.92 9.61
C ILE A 129 -14.85 12.08 8.51
N GLU A 130 -14.13 13.20 8.55
CA GLU A 130 -12.93 13.39 7.74
C GLU A 130 -11.72 12.75 8.42
N LEU A 131 -10.66 12.45 7.65
CA LEU A 131 -9.40 11.98 8.22
C LEU A 131 -8.80 13.01 9.20
N ALA A 132 -9.08 14.31 9.02
CA ALA A 132 -8.74 15.38 9.95
C ALA A 132 -9.39 15.18 11.33
N ASP A 133 -10.66 14.75 11.36
CA ASP A 133 -11.38 14.48 12.60
C ASP A 133 -10.74 13.31 13.34
N LEU A 134 -10.45 12.21 12.63
CA LEU A 134 -9.80 11.04 13.20
C LEU A 134 -8.39 11.35 13.70
N TYR A 135 -7.62 12.12 12.93
CA TYR A 135 -6.29 12.60 13.33
C TYR A 135 -6.37 13.44 14.62
N SER A 136 -7.28 14.41 14.66
CA SER A 136 -7.50 15.26 15.84
C SER A 136 -7.91 14.43 17.04
N PHE A 137 -8.76 13.43 16.84
CA PHE A 137 -9.21 12.52 17.88
C PHE A 137 -8.05 11.77 18.53
N ILE A 138 -7.18 11.15 17.72
CA ILE A 138 -6.02 10.38 18.18
C ILE A 138 -4.99 11.31 18.83
N SER A 139 -4.67 12.43 18.19
CA SER A 139 -3.61 13.34 18.64
C SER A 139 -3.92 14.08 19.94
N SER A 140 -5.21 14.30 20.25
CA SER A 140 -5.65 14.97 21.48
C SER A 140 -5.72 14.04 22.69
N ARG A 141 -5.50 12.73 22.49
CA ARG A 141 -5.65 11.70 23.52
C ARG A 141 -4.39 10.85 23.72
N PRO A 142 -3.22 11.47 23.97
CA PRO A 142 -2.00 10.72 24.18
C PRO A 142 -2.13 9.79 25.40
N HIS A 143 -1.59 8.58 25.29
CA HIS A 143 -1.59 7.58 26.35
C HIS A 143 -0.75 8.04 27.56
N GLY A 144 -1.17 7.65 28.77
CA GLY A 144 -0.47 7.99 30.01
C GLY A 144 -0.61 9.45 30.45
N THR A 145 -1.64 10.16 29.96
CA THR A 145 -1.92 11.56 30.29
C THR A 145 -3.33 11.73 30.85
N THR A 146 -3.66 12.90 31.38
CA THR A 146 -5.01 13.22 31.88
C THR A 146 -6.07 13.27 30.77
N SER A 147 -5.66 13.43 29.50
CA SER A 147 -6.56 13.38 28.34
C SER A 147 -6.51 12.05 27.59
N SER A 148 -5.90 11.00 28.18
CA SER A 148 -5.85 9.68 27.58
C SER A 148 -7.22 9.16 27.17
N PHE A 149 -7.22 8.36 26.11
CA PHE A 149 -8.42 7.70 25.63
C PHE A 149 -9.03 6.80 26.71
N ALA A 150 -10.30 7.05 27.03
CA ALA A 150 -11.04 6.35 28.07
C ALA A 150 -11.91 5.18 27.54
N GLY A 151 -11.74 4.82 26.27
CA GLY A 151 -12.41 3.66 25.66
C GLY A 151 -11.69 2.34 25.96
N SER A 152 -12.18 1.24 25.37
CA SER A 152 -11.55 -0.08 25.55
C SER A 152 -10.17 -0.13 24.87
N ASP A 153 -9.30 -1.01 25.39
CA ASP A 153 -7.99 -1.26 24.78
C ASP A 153 -8.09 -1.72 23.33
N ASP A 154 -9.14 -2.47 23.02
CA ASP A 154 -9.45 -2.97 21.69
C ASP A 154 -9.85 -1.85 20.73
N ASP A 155 -10.70 -0.92 21.19
CA ASP A 155 -11.15 0.21 20.37
C ASP A 155 -10.01 1.19 20.08
N ALA A 156 -9.06 1.33 21.00
CA ALA A 156 -7.84 2.11 20.75
C ALA A 156 -7.04 1.51 19.57
N LEU A 157 -6.87 0.18 19.55
CA LEU A 157 -6.21 -0.52 18.45
C LEU A 157 -6.96 -0.36 17.13
N LYS A 158 -8.30 -0.46 17.15
CA LYS A 158 -9.14 -0.29 15.97
C LYS A 158 -9.07 1.12 15.40
N LEU A 159 -9.14 2.14 16.24
CA LEU A 159 -9.00 3.54 15.82
C LEU A 159 -7.61 3.84 15.25
N ALA A 160 -6.55 3.32 15.88
CA ALA A 160 -5.19 3.44 15.38
C ALA A 160 -5.00 2.72 14.03
N THR A 161 -5.56 1.52 13.88
CA THR A 161 -5.52 0.74 12.64
C THR A 161 -6.29 1.45 11.52
N LEU A 162 -7.49 1.96 11.81
CA LEU A 162 -8.29 2.74 10.88
C LEU A 162 -7.53 3.98 10.40
N TYR A 163 -6.89 4.70 11.32
CA TYR A 163 -6.07 5.86 10.99
C TYR A 163 -4.90 5.48 10.09
N PHE A 164 -4.17 4.42 10.43
CA PHE A 164 -3.07 3.90 9.62
C PHE A 164 -3.51 3.55 8.19
N VAL A 165 -4.58 2.76 8.05
CA VAL A 165 -5.07 2.34 6.73
C VAL A 165 -5.45 3.57 5.89
N GLU A 166 -6.20 4.51 6.45
CA GLU A 166 -6.69 5.67 5.71
C GLU A 166 -5.59 6.68 5.36
N SER A 167 -4.70 6.95 6.30
CA SER A 167 -3.64 7.95 6.12
C SER A 167 -2.44 7.41 5.36
N VAL A 168 -2.11 6.12 5.47
CA VAL A 168 -0.90 5.53 4.88
C VAL A 168 -1.22 4.63 3.69
N LEU A 169 -2.02 3.58 3.87
CA LEU A 169 -2.28 2.63 2.78
C LEU A 169 -3.12 3.27 1.68
N MET A 170 -4.15 4.03 2.04
CA MET A 170 -4.99 4.75 1.10
C MET A 170 -4.39 6.12 0.74
N GLY A 171 -3.43 6.64 1.50
CA GLY A 171 -2.78 7.91 1.23
C GLY A 171 -3.74 9.11 1.17
N LYS A 172 -4.83 9.08 1.97
CA LYS A 172 -5.85 10.13 1.90
C LYS A 172 -5.34 11.47 2.46
N ARG A 173 -5.83 12.55 1.86
CA ARG A 173 -5.70 13.90 2.42
C ARG A 173 -6.59 14.05 3.65
N LYS A 174 -6.18 14.92 4.58
CA LYS A 174 -6.92 15.19 5.83
C LYS A 174 -8.39 15.59 5.60
N ASN A 175 -8.70 16.30 4.52
CA ASN A 175 -10.06 16.73 4.19
C ASN A 175 -10.90 15.69 3.41
N ARG A 176 -10.45 14.43 3.33
CA ARG A 176 -11.22 13.35 2.72
C ARG A 176 -11.91 12.53 3.81
N ASN A 177 -13.12 12.09 3.51
CA ASN A 177 -13.90 11.24 4.40
C ASN A 177 -13.17 9.90 4.66
N VAL A 178 -13.23 9.44 5.90
CA VAL A 178 -12.96 8.06 6.26
C VAL A 178 -14.02 7.18 5.60
N SER A 179 -13.58 6.07 5.02
CA SER A 179 -14.43 5.07 4.37
C SER A 179 -15.20 4.31 5.43
N GLU A 180 -16.51 4.36 5.32
CA GLU A 180 -17.40 3.55 6.15
C GLU A 180 -17.09 2.06 6.01
N GLN A 181 -16.78 1.59 4.80
CA GLN A 181 -16.48 0.19 4.58
C GLN A 181 -15.19 -0.24 5.30
N ILE A 182 -14.14 0.59 5.23
CA ILE A 182 -12.88 0.32 5.95
C ILE A 182 -13.12 0.34 7.45
N MET A 183 -13.94 1.27 7.95
CA MET A 183 -14.29 1.33 9.36
C MET A 183 -15.02 0.05 9.82
N LYS A 184 -15.99 -0.45 9.05
CA LYS A 184 -16.69 -1.72 9.36
C LYS A 184 -15.76 -2.93 9.33
N ILE A 185 -14.79 -2.96 8.40
CA ILE A 185 -13.80 -4.03 8.33
C ILE A 185 -12.88 -3.99 9.56
N VAL A 186 -12.38 -2.81 9.93
CA VAL A 186 -11.48 -2.64 11.08
C VAL A 186 -12.18 -2.92 12.41
N ASP A 187 -13.48 -2.66 12.52
CA ASP A 187 -14.24 -2.89 13.75
C ASP A 187 -14.42 -4.39 14.08
N ASP A 188 -14.33 -5.26 13.07
CA ASP A 188 -14.43 -6.72 13.18
C ASP A 188 -13.04 -7.35 13.06
N ASP A 189 -12.50 -7.88 14.16
CA ASP A 189 -11.11 -8.35 14.21
C ASP A 189 -10.81 -9.51 13.25
N ALA A 190 -11.76 -10.45 13.12
CA ALA A 190 -11.60 -11.59 12.23
C ALA A 190 -11.61 -11.12 10.78
N LEU A 191 -12.56 -10.24 10.42
CA LEU A 191 -12.63 -9.66 9.09
C LEU A 191 -11.41 -8.79 8.78
N CYS A 192 -10.96 -7.96 9.72
CA CYS A 192 -9.78 -7.13 9.60
C CYS A 192 -8.53 -7.98 9.32
N ALA A 193 -8.33 -9.07 10.06
CA ALA A 193 -7.18 -9.95 9.90
C ALA A 193 -7.19 -10.72 8.56
N SER A 194 -8.37 -11.13 8.07
CA SER A 194 -8.49 -11.89 6.82
C SER A 194 -8.68 -11.03 5.57
N PHE A 195 -8.94 -9.73 5.73
CA PHE A 195 -9.24 -8.86 4.59
C PHE A 195 -8.04 -8.68 3.66
N ASN A 196 -8.32 -8.57 2.36
CA ASN A 196 -7.33 -8.46 1.30
C ASN A 196 -6.79 -7.02 1.17
N TRP A 197 -6.11 -6.54 2.21
CA TRP A 197 -5.57 -5.18 2.29
C TRP A 197 -4.56 -4.86 1.20
N GLY A 198 -3.77 -5.86 0.78
CA GLY A 198 -2.79 -5.71 -0.29
C GLY A 198 -3.46 -5.33 -1.61
N SER A 199 -4.55 -6.01 -1.96
CA SER A 199 -5.34 -5.69 -3.15
C SER A 199 -5.98 -4.31 -3.09
N LEU A 200 -6.60 -3.96 -1.96
CA LEU A 200 -7.21 -2.63 -1.81
C LEU A 200 -6.17 -1.51 -1.98
N ALA A 201 -4.98 -1.67 -1.37
CA ALA A 201 -3.90 -0.69 -1.45
C ALA A 201 -3.27 -0.65 -2.86
N TYR A 202 -3.08 -1.80 -3.49
CA TYR A 202 -2.55 -1.91 -4.85
C TYR A 202 -3.49 -1.26 -5.87
N GLU A 203 -4.78 -1.60 -5.86
CA GLU A 203 -5.77 -1.05 -6.79
C GLU A 203 -5.93 0.46 -6.62
N THR A 204 -5.88 0.95 -5.37
CA THR A 204 -5.89 2.38 -5.07
C THR A 204 -4.69 3.09 -5.67
N LEU A 205 -3.48 2.52 -5.50
CA LEU A 205 -2.25 3.07 -6.06
C LEU A 205 -2.25 3.02 -7.59
N LEU A 206 -2.59 1.86 -8.18
CA LEU A 206 -2.60 1.64 -9.62
C LEU A 206 -3.56 2.61 -10.32
N LYS A 207 -4.77 2.77 -9.77
CA LYS A 207 -5.76 3.75 -10.28
C LYS A 207 -5.21 5.17 -10.20
N SER A 208 -4.55 5.52 -9.09
CA SER A 208 -3.91 6.83 -8.95
C SER A 208 -2.87 7.04 -10.04
N LEU A 209 -1.91 6.11 -10.19
CA LEU A 209 -0.82 6.22 -11.18
C LEU A 209 -1.37 6.38 -12.61
N LYS A 210 -2.32 5.53 -13.03
CA LYS A 210 -2.98 5.59 -14.35
C LYS A 210 -3.74 6.89 -14.63
N SER A 211 -4.15 7.61 -13.58
CA SER A 211 -4.89 8.88 -13.73
C SER A 211 -4.01 10.12 -13.71
N CYS A 212 -2.77 10.04 -13.23
CA CYS A 212 -1.96 11.23 -12.93
C CYS A 212 -1.50 12.01 -14.17
N LEU A 213 -1.35 11.34 -15.31
CA LEU A 213 -0.90 11.94 -16.57
C LEU A 213 -2.02 12.10 -17.60
N LYS A 214 -3.27 11.74 -17.25
CA LYS A 214 -4.41 11.94 -18.14
C LYS A 214 -4.85 13.39 -18.05
N SER A 215 -4.82 14.10 -19.18
CA SER A 215 -5.42 15.42 -19.30
C SER A 215 -6.92 15.32 -19.03
N ASN A 216 -7.44 15.94 -17.97
CA ASN A 216 -8.90 16.09 -17.87
C ASN A 216 -9.33 17.15 -18.88
N GLU A 217 -10.46 16.95 -19.57
CA GLU A 217 -11.03 17.94 -20.49
C GLU A 217 -11.26 19.31 -19.81
N ASN A 218 -11.43 19.32 -18.48
CA ASN A 218 -11.56 20.52 -17.66
C ASN A 218 -10.24 21.28 -17.41
N ASP A 219 -9.08 20.66 -17.64
CA ASP A 219 -7.77 21.28 -17.45
C ASP A 219 -7.38 22.14 -18.65
N VAL A 220 -7.86 21.79 -19.85
CA VAL A 220 -7.68 22.58 -21.10
C VAL A 220 -8.30 23.99 -20.99
N GLN A 221 -9.37 24.16 -20.21
CA GLN A 221 -9.94 25.50 -19.95
C GLN A 221 -9.12 26.33 -18.94
N LYS A 222 -8.35 25.69 -18.03
CA LYS A 222 -7.58 26.37 -16.97
C LYS A 222 -6.15 26.71 -17.38
N GLU A 223 -5.62 26.06 -18.42
CA GLU A 223 -4.28 26.32 -18.97
C GLU A 223 -4.12 27.76 -19.51
N LYS A 224 -5.20 28.45 -19.86
CA LYS A 224 -5.15 29.84 -20.34
C LYS A 224 -4.85 30.88 -19.24
N GLU A 225 -4.81 30.50 -17.97
CA GLU A 225 -4.64 31.44 -16.85
C GLU A 225 -3.39 31.18 -15.97
N LYS A 226 -2.61 30.12 -16.21
CA LYS A 226 -1.52 29.70 -15.31
C LYS A 226 -0.16 29.55 -15.97
N GLU A 227 0.33 30.62 -16.59
CA GLU A 227 1.66 30.62 -17.21
C GLU A 227 2.84 30.63 -16.20
N LYS A 228 2.58 30.55 -14.87
CA LYS A 228 3.60 30.71 -13.82
C LYS A 228 3.62 29.66 -12.69
N ASP A 229 2.68 28.72 -12.65
CA ASP A 229 2.70 27.64 -11.64
C ASP A 229 3.39 26.40 -12.23
N ILE A 230 4.29 25.77 -11.47
CA ILE A 230 4.82 24.45 -11.84
C ILE A 230 3.67 23.45 -11.71
N ASP A 231 3.38 22.73 -12.80
CA ASP A 231 2.32 21.73 -12.81
C ASP A 231 2.54 20.67 -11.71
N SER A 232 1.46 20.18 -11.11
CA SER A 232 1.57 19.23 -10.00
C SER A 232 0.41 18.27 -9.91
N TYR A 233 0.69 17.05 -9.42
CA TYR A 233 -0.34 16.07 -9.11
C TYR A 233 -0.07 15.40 -7.77
N THR A 234 -1.12 14.78 -7.22
CA THR A 234 -1.04 14.05 -5.95
C THR A 234 -1.36 12.58 -6.16
N LEU A 235 -0.45 11.75 -5.70
CA LEU A 235 -0.63 10.31 -5.63
C LEU A 235 -1.44 9.92 -4.40
N VAL A 236 -2.30 8.93 -4.59
CA VAL A 236 -3.13 8.26 -3.59
C VAL A 236 -2.70 6.79 -3.55
N GLY A 237 -2.99 6.09 -2.45
CA GLY A 237 -2.44 4.76 -2.19
C GLY A 237 -1.08 4.82 -1.48
N PHE A 238 -0.25 3.79 -1.67
CA PHE A 238 1.06 3.67 -1.03
C PHE A 238 2.23 3.76 -2.05
N PRO A 239 2.57 4.98 -2.54
CA PRO A 239 3.54 5.19 -3.62
C PRO A 239 4.98 4.79 -3.27
N PHE A 240 5.28 4.60 -1.98
CA PHE A 240 6.56 4.05 -1.56
C PHE A 240 6.84 2.69 -2.19
N ALA A 241 5.82 1.84 -2.35
CA ALA A 241 5.98 0.53 -2.99
C ALA A 241 6.42 0.67 -4.46
N PHE A 242 5.82 1.60 -5.21
CA PHE A 242 6.24 1.86 -6.59
C PHE A 242 7.64 2.47 -6.66
N CYS A 243 8.02 3.33 -5.71
CA CYS A 243 9.41 3.80 -5.61
C CYS A 243 10.40 2.66 -5.37
N VAL A 244 10.11 1.74 -4.44
CA VAL A 244 10.96 0.57 -4.20
C VAL A 244 11.07 -0.28 -5.46
N TRP A 245 9.95 -0.53 -6.15
CA TRP A 245 9.94 -1.25 -7.41
C TRP A 245 10.84 -0.61 -8.47
N ILE A 246 10.76 0.72 -8.64
CA ILE A 246 11.66 1.46 -9.56
C ILE A 246 13.13 1.24 -9.18
N MET A 247 13.46 1.29 -7.89
CA MET A 247 14.85 1.11 -7.43
C MET A 247 15.36 -0.31 -7.68
N GLU A 248 14.48 -1.32 -7.66
CA GLU A 248 14.84 -2.71 -7.93
C GLU A 248 15.01 -3.00 -9.43
N VAL A 249 14.11 -2.47 -10.27
CA VAL A 249 14.21 -2.67 -11.73
C VAL A 249 15.25 -1.76 -12.37
N LEU A 250 15.65 -0.66 -11.71
CA LEU A 250 16.70 0.28 -12.14
C LEU A 250 17.78 0.41 -11.04
N PRO A 251 18.64 -0.61 -10.83
CA PRO A 251 19.66 -0.68 -9.77
C PRO A 251 20.63 0.50 -9.73
N ILE A 252 20.81 1.24 -10.84
CA ILE A 252 21.66 2.44 -10.87
C ILE A 252 21.28 3.46 -9.79
N PHE A 253 20.00 3.55 -9.40
CA PHE A 253 19.58 4.47 -8.34
C PHE A 253 20.04 4.00 -6.95
N GLN A 254 20.21 2.69 -6.74
CA GLN A 254 20.86 2.16 -5.53
C GLN A 254 22.37 2.44 -5.57
N GLU A 255 23.04 2.13 -6.68
CA GLU A 255 24.50 2.33 -6.85
C GLU A 255 24.93 3.78 -6.67
N LYS A 256 24.10 4.73 -7.13
CA LYS A 256 24.36 6.16 -7.00
C LYS A 256 23.85 6.74 -5.69
N GLN A 257 23.51 5.89 -4.72
CA GLN A 257 23.09 6.24 -3.37
C GLN A 257 21.89 7.21 -3.36
N PHE A 258 20.91 7.02 -4.26
CA PHE A 258 19.63 7.73 -4.17
C PHE A 258 18.77 7.19 -3.04
N VAL A 259 19.14 6.03 -2.49
CA VAL A 259 18.48 5.40 -1.36
C VAL A 259 19.54 4.71 -0.50
N ASN A 260 19.31 4.66 0.80
CA ASN A 260 20.08 3.78 1.67
C ASN A 260 19.49 2.37 1.57
N PHE A 261 20.25 1.48 0.95
CA PHE A 261 19.90 0.07 0.79
C PHE A 261 20.67 -0.76 1.81
N LYS A 262 19.94 -1.54 2.60
CA LYS A 262 20.50 -2.56 3.48
C LYS A 262 19.68 -3.82 3.29
N GLU A 263 20.29 -4.92 2.92
CA GLU A 263 19.58 -6.18 2.77
C GLU A 263 19.14 -6.69 4.15
N VAL A 264 17.83 -6.54 4.45
CA VAL A 264 17.20 -6.97 5.70
C VAL A 264 16.30 -8.20 5.48
N GLY A 265 16.06 -8.58 4.22
CA GLY A 265 15.17 -9.68 3.84
C GLY A 265 13.76 -9.21 3.50
N TYR A 266 12.76 -10.06 3.74
CA TYR A 266 11.37 -9.79 3.40
C TYR A 266 10.60 -9.02 4.49
N PRO A 267 9.64 -8.14 4.12
CA PRO A 267 9.34 -7.71 2.75
C PRO A 267 10.33 -6.66 2.24
N ARG A 268 10.50 -6.58 0.91
CA ARG A 268 11.63 -5.84 0.31
C ARG A 268 11.65 -4.36 0.68
N MET A 269 10.50 -3.75 0.95
CA MET A 269 10.43 -2.35 1.40
C MET A 269 11.24 -2.06 2.66
N LEU A 270 11.51 -3.06 3.51
CA LEU A 270 12.34 -2.90 4.72
C LEU A 270 13.83 -2.71 4.39
N CYS A 271 14.26 -3.07 3.18
CA CYS A 271 15.63 -2.88 2.74
C CYS A 271 15.94 -1.42 2.34
N TYR A 272 14.93 -0.57 2.23
CA TYR A 272 15.05 0.79 1.68
C TYR A 272 14.75 1.85 2.74
N SER A 273 15.65 2.83 2.86
CA SER A 273 15.50 3.98 3.74
C SER A 273 16.10 5.25 3.12
N GLU A 274 15.75 6.42 3.66
CA GLU A 274 16.38 7.71 3.28
C GLU A 274 16.40 8.02 1.76
N MET A 275 15.28 7.78 1.07
CA MET A 275 15.19 8.11 -0.36
C MET A 275 15.43 9.61 -0.62
N LYS A 276 16.43 9.90 -1.46
CA LYS A 276 16.78 11.23 -1.94
C LYS A 276 15.82 11.68 -3.05
N SER A 277 15.55 12.98 -3.10
CA SER A 277 14.78 13.63 -4.17
C SER A 277 15.72 14.44 -5.06
N PRO A 278 16.30 13.83 -6.10
CA PRO A 278 17.19 14.51 -7.05
C PRO A 278 16.45 15.58 -7.86
N GLN A 279 17.20 16.48 -8.50
CA GLN A 279 16.60 17.44 -9.43
C GLN A 279 16.12 16.77 -10.71
N PHE A 280 15.00 17.23 -11.25
CA PHE A 280 14.35 16.62 -12.43
C PHE A 280 15.28 16.67 -13.63
N ASP A 281 15.84 17.84 -13.95
CA ASP A 281 16.76 17.97 -15.09
C ASP A 281 18.01 17.10 -14.95
N ALA A 282 18.47 16.86 -13.72
CA ALA A 282 19.61 15.99 -13.47
C ALA A 282 19.23 14.52 -13.69
N LEU A 283 18.04 14.10 -13.24
CA LEU A 283 17.49 12.77 -13.54
C LEU A 283 17.34 12.56 -15.04
N CYS A 284 16.57 13.44 -15.70
CA CYS A 284 16.25 13.35 -17.11
C CYS A 284 17.51 13.36 -17.96
N ARG A 285 18.36 14.40 -17.84
CA ARG A 285 19.55 14.51 -18.70
C ARG A 285 20.56 13.39 -18.48
N LYS A 286 20.76 12.96 -17.24
CA LYS A 286 21.85 12.02 -16.91
C LYS A 286 21.48 10.56 -17.11
N TYR A 287 20.23 10.18 -16.79
CA TYR A 287 19.84 8.77 -16.72
C TYR A 287 18.83 8.38 -17.81
N PHE A 288 17.93 9.28 -18.21
CA PHE A 288 16.88 8.97 -19.19
C PHE A 288 17.22 9.46 -20.61
N HIS A 289 17.92 10.59 -20.77
CA HIS A 289 18.23 11.21 -22.07
C HIS A 289 19.64 10.89 -22.61
N ASN A 290 20.58 10.55 -21.73
CA ASN A 290 21.96 10.29 -22.14
C ASN A 290 22.11 8.88 -22.72
N LYS A 291 21.99 8.74 -24.05
CA LYS A 291 22.11 7.46 -24.79
C LYS A 291 23.35 6.62 -24.45
N LYS A 292 24.45 7.21 -23.94
CA LYS A 292 25.65 6.46 -23.53
C LYS A 292 25.50 5.86 -22.13
N VAL A 293 24.93 6.60 -21.18
CA VAL A 293 24.62 6.10 -19.83
C VAL A 293 23.41 5.16 -19.89
N PHE A 294 22.43 5.47 -20.74
CA PHE A 294 21.22 4.70 -21.04
C PHE A 294 21.53 3.25 -21.46
N LYS A 295 22.59 3.00 -22.24
CA LYS A 295 23.00 1.64 -22.63
C LYS A 295 23.69 0.84 -21.52
N LEU A 296 24.10 1.49 -20.44
CA LEU A 296 24.83 0.89 -19.32
C LEU A 296 23.94 0.63 -18.11
N ILE A 297 22.71 1.15 -18.09
CA ILE A 297 21.77 0.86 -17.00
C ILE A 297 21.20 -0.53 -17.23
N GLU A 298 21.56 -1.45 -16.33
CA GLU A 298 20.97 -2.77 -16.29
C GLU A 298 19.51 -2.66 -15.82
N VAL A 299 18.58 -3.26 -16.57
CA VAL A 299 17.22 -3.48 -16.09
C VAL A 299 17.19 -4.87 -15.50
N SER A 300 17.04 -4.96 -14.18
CA SER A 300 16.92 -6.24 -13.49
C SER A 300 15.46 -6.72 -13.53
N PRO A 301 15.19 -7.98 -13.92
CA PRO A 301 13.85 -8.51 -13.79
C PRO A 301 13.46 -8.49 -12.31
N PHE A 302 12.23 -8.06 -12.01
CA PHE A 302 11.74 -8.13 -10.64
C PHE A 302 11.53 -9.61 -10.27
N ILE A 303 12.43 -10.15 -9.46
CA ILE A 303 12.43 -11.57 -9.10
C ILE A 303 11.27 -11.86 -8.15
N PRO A 304 10.33 -12.77 -8.44
CA PRO A 304 9.36 -13.23 -7.47
C PRO A 304 10.07 -13.98 -6.33
N MET A 305 9.65 -13.81 -5.07
CA MET A 305 10.14 -14.73 -4.04
C MET A 305 9.45 -16.08 -4.27
N GLU A 306 10.20 -17.18 -4.33
CA GLU A 306 9.61 -18.51 -4.23
C GLU A 306 8.88 -18.59 -2.89
N GLU A 307 7.57 -18.86 -2.91
CA GLU A 307 6.81 -19.10 -1.69
C GLU A 307 7.40 -20.34 -1.02
N GLU A 308 7.88 -20.23 0.23
CA GLU A 308 8.00 -21.43 1.06
C GLU A 308 6.58 -22.00 1.19
N GLU A 309 6.35 -23.19 0.63
CA GLU A 309 5.09 -23.90 0.78
C GLU A 309 4.75 -23.98 2.28
N ASP A 310 3.71 -23.27 2.70
CA ASP A 310 3.09 -23.46 4.01
C ASP A 310 2.74 -24.95 4.11
N THR A 311 3.53 -25.70 4.89
CA THR A 311 3.23 -27.08 5.27
C THR A 311 1.77 -27.14 5.72
N LYS A 312 0.95 -27.82 4.91
CA LYS A 312 -0.46 -28.10 5.24
C LYS A 312 -0.54 -28.63 6.68
N PRO A 313 -1.56 -28.24 7.47
CA PRO A 313 -1.83 -28.93 8.72
C PRO A 313 -2.03 -30.41 8.41
N LEU A 314 -1.29 -31.28 9.10
CA LEU A 314 -1.56 -32.71 9.13
C LEU A 314 -3.02 -32.91 9.55
N CYS A 315 -3.89 -33.20 8.58
CA CYS A 315 -5.17 -33.82 8.87
C CYS A 315 -4.86 -35.16 9.55
N VAL A 316 -5.08 -35.22 10.86
CA VAL A 316 -5.19 -36.49 11.56
C VAL A 316 -6.45 -37.15 11.02
N GLU A 317 -6.29 -38.11 10.12
CA GLU A 317 -7.38 -39.02 9.77
C GLU A 317 -7.72 -39.83 11.02
N GLU A 318 -8.85 -39.50 11.66
CA GLU A 318 -9.51 -40.43 12.56
C GLU A 318 -9.88 -41.68 11.76
N SER A 319 -9.12 -42.75 11.99
CA SER A 319 -9.37 -44.06 11.45
C SER A 319 -10.67 -44.58 12.07
N GLN A 320 -11.76 -44.51 11.31
CA GLN A 320 -12.95 -45.31 11.60
C GLN A 320 -12.62 -46.78 11.37
N ASP A 321 -12.25 -47.49 12.42
CA ASP A 321 -12.17 -48.94 12.40
C ASP A 321 -13.60 -49.52 12.46
N ARG A 322 -14.22 -49.68 11.29
CA ARG A 322 -15.39 -50.53 11.09
C ARG A 322 -14.92 -51.93 10.71
N GLY A 323 -14.59 -52.73 11.72
CA GLY A 323 -14.48 -54.19 11.60
C GLY A 323 -15.82 -54.87 11.83
N SER A 324 -16.63 -55.03 10.79
CA SER A 324 -17.79 -55.94 10.80
C SER A 324 -17.36 -57.35 10.39
N ARG A 325 -17.46 -58.35 11.27
CA ARG A 325 -17.99 -59.67 10.87
C ARG A 325 -18.40 -60.56 12.06
N SER A 326 -19.60 -61.08 11.88
CA SER A 326 -20.40 -62.01 12.66
C SER A 326 -19.85 -63.44 12.70
N SER A 327 -20.04 -64.14 13.82
CA SER A 327 -20.70 -65.46 13.86
C SER A 327 -21.04 -65.90 15.28
N SER A 328 -22.32 -66.26 15.43
CA SER A 328 -22.96 -67.20 16.36
C SER A 328 -22.04 -68.18 17.11
N THR A 329 -22.34 -68.49 18.38
CA THR A 329 -22.99 -69.75 18.84
C THR A 329 -23.33 -69.66 20.34
N GLN A 330 -24.46 -70.25 20.73
CA GLN A 330 -24.91 -70.53 22.10
C GLN A 330 -23.89 -71.32 22.94
N PHE A 331 -23.88 -71.16 24.27
CA PHE A 331 -24.22 -72.19 25.28
C PHE A 331 -23.89 -71.72 26.72
N ASP A 332 -24.96 -71.68 27.52
CA ASP A 332 -25.16 -72.11 28.92
C ASP A 332 -24.25 -71.84 30.14
N GLU A 333 -25.01 -71.71 31.23
CA GLU A 333 -24.81 -72.07 32.64
C GLU A 333 -24.08 -71.12 33.61
N GLY A 334 -24.83 -70.70 34.64
CA GLY A 334 -24.36 -70.02 35.85
C GLY A 334 -25.42 -69.15 36.52
#